data_AF-A0A964P597-F1
#
_entry.id   AF-A0A964P597-F1
#
_cell.length_a   1.000
_cell.length_b   1.000
_cell.length_c   1.000
_cell.angle_alpha   90.00
_cell.angle_beta   90.00
_cell.angle_gamma   90.00
#
_symmetry.space_group_name_H-M   'P 1'
#
loop_
_entity.id
_entity.type
_entity.pdbx_description
1 polymer ?
#
loop_
_entity_poly.entity_id
_entity_poly.type
_entity_poly.pdbx_seq_one_letter_code
_entity_poly.pdbx_strand_id
1 'polypeptide(L)'
;MKPIGRIQSTSGGLFRRSSGRRLSGIGAAGVVLGALPAWWTLAAPGIPATVGNAFDTYGAAGFFVALATLFLLIAPDAFGEQLRFDWWPVHVGLVTVASVGFIATLIGAAVTATGYDLPLSFVFGIDRAPGLWITLIALGVWISGVAQIVDARDDR
;
A
#
# COMPACT_ATOMS: atom_id res chain seq x y z
N MET A 1 -6.31 42.23 25.78
CA MET A 1 -5.37 41.66 24.78
C MET A 1 -6.16 40.66 23.94
N LYS A 2 -6.37 40.95 22.65
CA LYS A 2 -7.12 40.10 21.71
C LYS A 2 -6.12 39.09 21.11
N PRO A 3 -6.38 37.78 21.11
CA PRO A 3 -5.45 36.84 20.47
C PRO A 3 -5.42 37.12 18.98
N ILE A 4 -4.21 37.39 18.48
CA ILE A 4 -3.90 37.60 17.06
C ILE A 4 -4.28 36.29 16.35
N GLY A 5 -5.18 36.40 15.38
CA GLY A 5 -5.69 35.26 14.62
C GLY A 5 -4.55 34.42 14.05
N ARG A 6 -4.62 33.11 14.24
CA ARG A 6 -3.77 32.15 13.51
C ARG A 6 -3.93 32.46 12.03
N ILE A 7 -2.84 32.89 11.39
CA ILE A 7 -2.76 32.91 9.94
C ILE A 7 -2.74 31.44 9.52
N GLN A 8 -3.91 30.90 9.14
CA GLN A 8 -4.01 29.64 8.43
C GLN A 8 -3.20 29.80 7.14
N SER A 9 -2.03 29.17 7.08
CA SER A 9 -1.20 29.16 5.87
C SER A 9 -1.87 28.24 4.85
N THR A 10 -2.81 28.77 4.09
CA THR A 10 -3.55 28.06 3.04
C THR A 10 -2.63 27.42 2.00
N SER A 11 -1.42 27.96 1.80
CA SER A 11 -0.41 27.40 0.91
C SER A 11 0.20 26.11 1.44
N GLY A 12 0.48 26.00 2.75
CA GLY A 12 1.08 24.82 3.36
C GLY A 12 0.24 23.55 3.20
N GLY A 13 -1.07 23.65 3.43
CA GLY A 13 -2.01 22.53 3.27
C GLY A 13 -2.15 22.07 1.82
N LEU A 14 -2.12 23.00 0.85
CA LEU A 14 -2.17 22.68 -0.58
C LEU A 14 -0.91 21.94 -1.06
N PHE A 15 0.28 22.34 -0.60
CA PHE A 15 1.53 21.65 -0.90
C PHE A 15 1.59 20.25 -0.26
N ARG A 16 1.12 20.08 0.99
CA ARG A 16 1.04 18.74 1.62
C ARG A 16 0.08 17.82 0.89
N ARG A 17 -1.09 18.32 0.47
CA ARG A 17 -2.06 17.51 -0.27
C ARG A 17 -1.52 17.06 -1.63
N SER A 18 -0.84 17.95 -2.37
CA SER A 18 -0.26 17.58 -3.68
C SER A 18 0.91 16.61 -3.53
N SER A 19 1.77 16.81 -2.54
CA SER A 19 2.85 15.86 -2.16
C SER A 19 2.28 14.50 -1.75
N GLY A 20 1.25 14.50 -0.90
CA GLY A 20 0.58 13.28 -0.44
C GLY A 20 -0.05 12.47 -1.57
N ARG A 21 -0.69 13.14 -2.54
CA ARG A 21 -1.22 12.46 -3.75
C ARG A 21 -0.10 11.81 -4.58
N ARG A 22 1.03 12.49 -4.76
CA ARG A 22 2.18 11.94 -5.49
C ARG A 22 2.77 10.72 -4.80
N LEU A 23 3.00 10.82 -3.49
CA LEU A 23 3.51 9.70 -2.69
C LEU A 23 2.53 8.52 -2.67
N SER A 24 1.23 8.80 -2.52
CA SER A 24 0.17 7.79 -2.60
C SER A 24 0.20 7.08 -3.96
N GLY A 25 0.32 7.82 -5.05
CA GLY A 25 0.43 7.25 -6.41
C GLY A 25 1.70 6.41 -6.60
N ILE A 26 2.85 6.88 -6.14
CA ILE A 26 4.12 6.13 -6.21
C ILE A 26 4.01 4.84 -5.41
N GLY A 27 3.48 4.91 -4.19
CA GLY A 27 3.29 3.75 -3.34
C GLY A 27 2.30 2.73 -3.95
N ALA A 28 1.17 3.20 -4.47
CA ALA A 28 0.20 2.34 -5.16
C ALA A 28 0.82 1.66 -6.40
N ALA A 29 1.57 2.39 -7.23
CA ALA A 29 2.29 1.82 -8.36
C ALA A 29 3.32 0.77 -7.90
N GLY A 30 4.04 1.05 -6.81
CA GLY A 30 4.97 0.10 -6.21
C GLY A 30 4.29 -1.19 -5.73
N VAL A 31 3.08 -1.12 -5.16
CA VAL A 31 2.30 -2.29 -4.76
C VAL A 31 1.85 -3.10 -5.97
N VAL A 32 1.41 -2.45 -7.04
CA VAL A 32 1.06 -3.13 -8.31
C VAL A 32 2.25 -3.91 -8.86
N LEU A 33 3.44 -3.28 -8.88
CA LEU A 33 4.66 -3.92 -9.35
C LEU A 33 5.15 -5.01 -8.39
N GLY A 34 5.05 -4.79 -7.08
CA GLY A 34 5.45 -5.75 -6.05
C GLY A 34 4.55 -6.98 -5.96
N ALA A 35 3.31 -6.91 -6.45
CA ALA A 35 2.37 -8.03 -6.47
C ALA A 35 2.75 -9.13 -7.47
N LEU A 36 3.54 -8.81 -8.50
CA LEU A 36 3.86 -9.74 -9.59
C LEU A 36 4.92 -10.79 -9.21
N PRO A 37 6.07 -10.41 -8.59
CA PRO A 37 7.11 -11.36 -8.24
C PRO A 37 6.71 -12.23 -7.04
N ALA A 38 7.52 -13.26 -6.76
CA ALA A 38 7.31 -14.14 -5.61
C ALA A 38 7.27 -13.37 -4.28
N TRP A 39 6.27 -13.69 -3.46
CA TRP A 39 6.12 -13.21 -2.08
C TRP A 39 6.60 -14.23 -1.06
N TRP A 40 6.62 -15.51 -1.42
CA TRP A 40 7.19 -16.56 -0.62
C TRP A 40 7.69 -17.70 -1.51
N THR A 41 8.70 -18.40 -1.00
CA THR A 41 9.19 -19.64 -1.59
C THR A 41 9.34 -20.68 -0.48
N LEU A 42 8.55 -21.75 -0.55
CA LEU A 42 8.63 -22.92 0.32
C LEU A 42 9.42 -24.00 -0.42
N ALA A 43 10.68 -24.25 -0.03
CA ALA A 43 11.51 -25.26 -0.70
C ALA A 43 12.50 -25.91 0.27
N ALA A 44 12.29 -27.16 0.66
CA ALA A 44 13.17 -27.89 1.56
C ALA A 44 13.48 -29.30 1.04
N PRO A 45 14.53 -29.97 1.52
CA PRO A 45 14.75 -31.38 1.21
C PRO A 45 13.51 -32.22 1.53
N GLY A 46 12.95 -32.93 0.55
CA GLY A 46 11.74 -33.72 0.71
C GLY A 46 10.41 -32.95 0.63
N ILE A 47 10.44 -31.63 0.46
CA ILE A 47 9.25 -30.77 0.30
C ILE A 47 9.22 -30.21 -1.13
N PRO A 48 8.16 -30.45 -1.92
CA PRO A 48 8.03 -29.87 -3.25
C PRO A 48 8.13 -28.35 -3.20
N ALA A 49 8.98 -27.78 -4.07
CA ALA A 49 9.17 -26.34 -4.14
C ALA A 49 7.86 -25.66 -4.56
N THR A 50 7.31 -24.84 -3.68
CA THR A 50 6.09 -24.07 -3.91
C THR A 50 6.42 -22.58 -3.83
N VAL A 51 6.15 -21.86 -4.92
CA VAL A 51 6.32 -20.41 -5.01
C VAL A 51 4.94 -19.79 -5.11
N GLY A 52 4.70 -18.71 -4.37
CA GLY A 52 3.46 -17.96 -4.50
C GLY A 52 3.68 -16.46 -4.42
N ASN A 53 2.67 -15.72 -4.87
CA ASN A 53 2.64 -14.26 -4.94
C ASN A 53 1.29 -13.70 -4.45
N ALA A 54 1.05 -12.41 -4.70
CA ALA A 54 -0.18 -11.76 -4.29
C ALA A 54 -1.47 -12.47 -4.74
N PHE A 55 -1.46 -13.12 -5.90
CA PHE A 55 -2.66 -13.63 -6.57
C PHE A 55 -3.12 -15.00 -6.08
N ASP A 56 -2.28 -15.71 -5.34
CA ASP A 56 -2.62 -17.04 -4.81
C ASP A 56 -3.55 -16.97 -3.58
N THR A 57 -3.74 -15.78 -3.02
CA THR A 57 -4.42 -15.56 -1.73
C THR A 57 -5.15 -14.20 -1.70
N TYR A 58 -5.30 -13.62 -0.51
CA TYR A 58 -5.90 -12.31 -0.26
C TYR A 58 -5.04 -11.12 -0.74
N GLY A 59 -3.81 -11.34 -1.20
CA GLY A 59 -2.92 -10.30 -1.72
C GLY A 59 -3.47 -9.62 -2.98
N ALA A 60 -4.28 -10.34 -3.76
CA ALA A 60 -4.95 -9.85 -4.96
C ALA A 60 -5.83 -8.63 -4.66
N ALA A 61 -6.46 -8.58 -3.48
CA ALA A 61 -7.24 -7.42 -3.06
C ALA A 61 -6.37 -6.16 -2.99
N GLY A 62 -5.13 -6.28 -2.47
CA GLY A 62 -4.18 -5.16 -2.43
C GLY A 62 -3.80 -4.67 -3.82
N PHE A 63 -3.62 -5.56 -4.79
CA PHE A 63 -3.36 -5.20 -6.18
C PHE A 63 -4.51 -4.39 -6.80
N PHE A 64 -5.75 -4.89 -6.70
CA PHE A 64 -6.90 -4.19 -7.28
C PHE A 64 -7.18 -2.86 -6.59
N VAL A 65 -6.97 -2.79 -5.28
CA VAL A 65 -7.13 -1.55 -4.51
C VAL A 65 -6.04 -0.53 -4.84
N ALA A 66 -4.81 -0.99 -5.14
CA ALA A 66 -3.76 -0.12 -5.66
C ALA A 66 -4.12 0.46 -7.03
N LEU A 67 -4.66 -0.36 -7.94
CA LEU A 67 -5.17 0.11 -9.24
C LEU A 67 -6.33 1.10 -9.07
N ALA A 68 -7.27 0.83 -8.17
CA ALA A 68 -8.38 1.74 -7.87
C ALA A 68 -7.87 3.10 -7.36
N THR A 69 -6.81 3.09 -6.55
CA THR A 69 -6.16 4.32 -6.07
C THR A 69 -5.52 5.10 -7.21
N LEU A 70 -4.77 4.42 -8.09
CA LEU A 70 -4.18 5.07 -9.27
C LEU A 70 -5.26 5.70 -10.17
N PHE A 71 -6.34 4.97 -10.42
CA PHE A 71 -7.49 5.49 -11.15
C PHE A 71 -8.05 6.74 -10.46
N LEU A 72 -8.28 6.69 -9.15
CA LEU A 72 -8.84 7.82 -8.39
C LEU A 72 -7.92 9.04 -8.38
N LEU A 73 -6.60 8.83 -8.44
CA LEU A 73 -5.62 9.91 -8.51
C LEU A 73 -5.56 10.56 -9.89
N ILE A 74 -5.67 9.78 -10.98
CA ILE A 74 -5.56 10.23 -12.38
C ILE A 74 -6.88 10.77 -12.91
N ALA A 75 -8.01 10.24 -12.45
CA ALA A 75 -9.31 10.53 -13.02
C ALA A 75 -9.70 12.03 -12.99
N PRO A 76 -9.40 12.83 -11.95
CA PRO A 76 -9.67 14.27 -11.99
C PRO A 76 -8.98 15.00 -13.15
N ASP A 77 -7.75 14.58 -13.50
CA ASP A 77 -7.00 15.17 -14.61
C ASP A 77 -7.60 14.75 -15.96
N ALA A 78 -8.20 13.56 -16.04
CA ALA A 78 -8.85 13.04 -17.24
C ALA A 78 -10.26 13.62 -17.47
N PHE A 79 -11.03 13.85 -16.40
CA PHE A 79 -12.41 14.34 -16.48
C PHE A 79 -12.53 15.87 -16.33
N GLY A 80 -11.46 16.56 -15.94
CA GLY A 80 -11.44 18.02 -15.75
C GLY A 80 -12.19 18.51 -14.50
N GLU A 81 -12.68 17.59 -13.66
CA GLU A 81 -13.43 17.89 -12.44
C GLU A 81 -13.04 16.96 -11.29
N GLN A 82 -13.18 17.44 -10.04
CA GLN A 82 -12.98 16.60 -8.86
C GLN A 82 -14.12 15.58 -8.70
N LEU A 83 -13.75 14.31 -8.58
CA LEU A 83 -14.71 13.24 -8.32
C LEU A 83 -15.28 13.33 -6.90
N ARG A 84 -16.58 13.10 -6.75
CA ARG A 84 -17.29 13.18 -5.45
C ARG A 84 -16.73 12.23 -4.38
N PHE A 85 -16.07 11.15 -4.80
CA PHE A 85 -15.48 10.13 -3.93
C PHE A 85 -13.97 10.30 -3.71
N ASP A 86 -13.34 11.34 -4.28
CA ASP A 86 -11.93 11.68 -4.03
C ASP A 86 -11.77 12.49 -2.73
N TRP A 87 -12.14 11.86 -1.62
CA TRP A 87 -12.01 12.39 -0.27
C TRP A 87 -11.07 11.53 0.59
N TRP A 88 -10.50 12.12 1.64
CA TRP A 88 -9.50 11.45 2.47
C TRP A 88 -9.95 10.09 3.06
N PRO A 89 -11.23 9.86 3.44
CA PRO A 89 -11.64 8.56 3.98
C PRO A 89 -11.54 7.42 2.98
N VAL A 90 -11.72 7.68 1.68
CA VAL A 90 -11.56 6.66 0.64
C VAL A 90 -10.09 6.26 0.51
N HIS A 91 -9.16 7.22 0.52
CA HIS A 91 -7.73 6.93 0.51
C HIS A 91 -7.31 6.07 1.71
N VAL A 92 -7.83 6.37 2.90
CA VAL A 92 -7.62 5.56 4.11
C VAL A 92 -8.21 4.16 3.94
N GLY A 93 -9.47 4.05 3.53
CA GLY A 93 -10.12 2.76 3.32
C GLY A 93 -9.36 1.87 2.34
N LEU A 94 -8.93 2.42 1.21
CA LEU A 94 -8.17 1.71 0.20
C LEU A 94 -6.83 1.19 0.77
N VAL A 95 -6.01 2.06 1.39
CA VAL A 95 -4.72 1.60 1.93
C VAL A 95 -4.90 0.60 3.08
N THR A 96 -5.96 0.72 3.88
CA THR A 96 -6.29 -0.25 4.94
C THR A 96 -6.65 -1.61 4.34
N VAL A 97 -7.51 -1.67 3.33
CA VAL A 97 -7.87 -2.93 2.67
C VAL A 97 -6.64 -3.60 2.07
N ALA A 98 -5.77 -2.83 1.39
CA ALA A 98 -4.54 -3.36 0.83
C ALA A 98 -3.60 -3.91 1.92
N SER A 99 -3.44 -3.18 3.03
CA SER A 99 -2.60 -3.61 4.16
C SER A 99 -3.13 -4.89 4.82
N VAL A 100 -4.45 -5.01 4.99
CA VAL A 100 -5.07 -6.21 5.56
C VAL A 100 -4.89 -7.41 4.63
N GLY A 101 -5.12 -7.26 3.32
CA GLY A 101 -4.90 -8.33 2.34
C GLY A 101 -3.45 -8.81 2.29
N PHE A 102 -2.51 -7.87 2.39
CA PHE A 102 -1.09 -8.17 2.51
C PHE A 102 -0.78 -8.98 3.78
N ILE A 103 -1.18 -8.50 4.96
CA ILE A 103 -0.92 -9.17 6.25
C ILE A 103 -1.57 -10.56 6.29
N ALA A 104 -2.83 -10.69 5.85
CA ALA A 104 -3.54 -11.97 5.83
C ALA A 104 -2.81 -13.01 4.97
N THR A 105 -2.26 -12.59 3.84
CA THR A 105 -1.46 -13.45 2.96
C THR A 105 -0.17 -13.90 3.64
N LEU A 106 0.55 -12.98 4.28
CA LEU A 106 1.79 -13.32 4.98
C LEU A 106 1.54 -14.27 6.16
N ILE A 107 0.45 -14.09 6.90
CA ILE A 107 0.06 -15.01 7.97
C ILE A 107 -0.21 -16.40 7.40
N GLY A 108 -0.95 -16.51 6.30
CA GLY A 108 -1.22 -17.81 5.66
C GLY A 108 0.05 -18.53 5.21
N ALA A 109 0.97 -17.80 4.56
CA ALA A 109 2.26 -18.35 4.15
C ALA A 109 3.14 -18.72 5.36
N ALA A 110 3.15 -17.91 6.42
CA ALA A 110 3.91 -18.17 7.64
C ALA A 110 3.39 -19.41 8.38
N VAL A 111 2.06 -19.54 8.53
CA VAL A 111 1.42 -20.72 9.14
C VAL A 111 1.79 -21.98 8.36
N THR A 112 1.72 -21.92 7.03
CA THR A 112 2.11 -23.03 6.16
C THR A 112 3.58 -23.40 6.36
N ALA A 113 4.47 -22.40 6.38
CA ALA A 113 5.90 -22.61 6.63
C ALA A 113 6.19 -23.25 7.99
N THR A 114 5.53 -22.77 9.05
CA THR A 114 5.69 -23.34 10.40
C THR A 114 5.17 -24.77 10.49
N GLY A 115 4.15 -25.14 9.71
CA GLY A 115 3.66 -26.52 9.62
C GLY A 115 4.66 -27.48 8.97
N TYR A 116 5.66 -26.95 8.26
CA TYR A 116 6.75 -27.70 7.63
C TYR A 116 8.09 -27.54 8.35
N ASP A 117 8.11 -26.99 9.57
CA ASP A 117 9.34 -26.67 10.33
C ASP A 117 10.35 -25.80 9.56
N LEU A 118 9.86 -24.97 8.63
CA LEU A 118 10.70 -24.07 7.84
C LEU A 118 10.94 -22.74 8.58
N PRO A 119 12.19 -22.25 8.67
CA PRO A 119 12.45 -20.96 9.26
C PRO A 119 11.90 -19.84 8.37
N LEU A 120 11.18 -18.88 8.96
CA LEU A 120 10.56 -17.77 8.20
C LEU A 120 11.57 -16.91 7.44
N SER A 121 12.82 -16.81 7.93
CA SER A 121 13.91 -16.12 7.24
C SER A 121 14.26 -16.75 5.89
N PHE A 122 14.01 -18.04 5.73
CA PHE A 122 14.28 -18.79 4.51
C PHE A 122 13.09 -18.73 3.53
N VAL A 123 11.87 -18.49 4.03
CA VAL A 123 10.64 -18.36 3.24
C VAL A 123 10.45 -16.92 2.73
N PHE A 124 10.70 -15.94 3.60
CA PHE A 124 10.55 -14.50 3.32
C PHE A 124 11.89 -13.79 3.10
N GLY A 125 12.97 -14.53 2.84
CA GLY A 125 14.28 -13.95 2.55
C GLY A 125 14.24 -13.04 1.31
N ILE A 126 15.08 -12.00 1.29
CA ILE A 126 15.03 -10.96 0.25
C ILE A 126 15.21 -11.52 -1.18
N ASP A 127 16.05 -12.54 -1.33
CA ASP A 127 16.33 -13.20 -2.61
C ASP A 127 15.22 -14.17 -3.06
N ARG A 128 14.28 -14.50 -2.17
CA ARG A 128 13.27 -15.57 -2.35
C ARG A 128 11.84 -15.06 -2.34
N ALA A 129 11.66 -13.89 -1.74
CA ALA A 129 10.40 -13.18 -1.63
C ALA A 129 10.56 -11.72 -2.10
N PRO A 130 11.17 -11.44 -3.26
CA PRO A 130 11.43 -10.07 -3.68
C PRO A 130 10.15 -9.24 -3.80
N GLY A 131 9.04 -9.84 -4.23
CA GLY A 131 7.74 -9.18 -4.35
C GLY A 131 7.18 -8.75 -2.98
N LEU A 132 7.41 -9.54 -1.93
CA LEU A 132 7.01 -9.18 -0.56
C LEU A 132 7.71 -7.91 -0.11
N TRP A 133 9.03 -7.81 -0.30
CA TRP A 133 9.80 -6.66 0.15
C TRP A 133 9.49 -5.40 -0.64
N ILE A 134 9.34 -5.54 -1.97
CA ILE A 134 8.89 -4.43 -2.82
C ILE A 134 7.52 -3.94 -2.35
N THR A 135 6.57 -4.85 -2.12
CA THR A 135 5.22 -4.51 -1.68
C THR A 135 5.22 -3.87 -0.29
N LEU A 136 6.03 -4.37 0.64
CA LEU A 136 6.15 -3.80 1.99
C LEU A 136 6.65 -2.36 1.97
N ILE A 137 7.71 -2.09 1.21
CA ILE A 137 8.26 -0.74 1.05
C ILE A 137 7.23 0.16 0.37
N ALA A 138 6.60 -0.33 -0.70
CA ALA A 138 5.59 0.42 -1.44
C ALA A 138 4.36 0.75 -0.59
N LEU A 139 3.89 -0.18 0.26
CA LEU A 139 2.84 0.06 1.25
C LEU A 139 3.26 1.14 2.24
N GLY A 140 4.49 1.13 2.73
CA GLY A 140 5.01 2.19 3.59
C GLY A 140 4.96 3.57 2.92
N VAL A 141 5.35 3.66 1.65
CA VAL A 141 5.28 4.89 0.85
C VAL A 141 3.83 5.34 0.67
N TRP A 142 2.94 4.39 0.36
CA TRP A 142 1.52 4.67 0.14
C TRP A 142 0.86 5.18 1.43
N ILE A 143 1.05 4.50 2.56
CA ILE A 143 0.57 4.92 3.88
C ILE A 143 1.07 6.33 4.20
N SER A 144 2.35 6.62 3.95
CA SER A 144 2.92 7.96 4.14
C SER A 144 2.22 9.03 3.28
N GLY A 145 1.91 8.69 2.03
CA GLY A 145 1.14 9.57 1.14
C GLY A 145 -0.28 9.83 1.65
N VAL A 146 -0.98 8.78 2.12
CA VAL A 146 -2.32 8.91 2.72
C VAL A 146 -2.27 9.75 3.99
N ALA A 147 -1.26 9.58 4.85
CA ALA A 147 -1.09 10.39 6.05
C ALA A 147 -0.97 11.90 5.71
N GLN A 148 -0.22 12.25 4.66
CA GLN A 148 -0.14 13.66 4.21
C GLN A 148 -1.47 14.20 3.66
N ILE A 149 -2.26 13.36 2.97
CA ILE A 149 -3.61 13.73 2.52
C ILE A 149 -4.52 13.98 3.73
N VAL A 150 -4.39 13.16 4.77
CA VAL A 150 -5.14 13.29 6.02
C VAL A 150 -4.73 14.55 6.76
N ASP A 151 -3.44 14.79 7.00
CA ASP A 151 -2.97 15.98 7.73
C ASP A 151 -3.38 17.29 7.05
N ALA A 152 -3.39 17.34 5.71
CA ALA A 152 -3.81 18.51 4.96
C ALA A 152 -5.30 18.86 5.13
N ARG A 153 -6.10 18.01 5.78
CA ARG A 153 -7.52 18.28 6.09
C ARG A 153 -7.69 19.23 7.27
N ASP A 154 -6.79 19.16 8.27
CA ASP A 154 -6.93 19.85 9.55
C ASP A 154 -6.56 21.35 9.43
N ASP A 155 -6.07 21.76 8.26
CA ASP A 155 -5.76 23.14 7.91
C ASP A 155 -6.95 23.91 7.30
N ARG A 156 -8.10 23.27 7.06
CA ARG A 156 -9.34 23.91 6.59
C ARG A 156 -10.19 24.41 7.75
#